data_AF-A0A9D4K3Z6-F1
#
_entry.id   AF-A0A9D4K3Z6-F1
#
_cell.length_a   1.000
_cell.length_b   1.000
_cell.length_c   1.000
_cell.angle_alpha   90.00
_cell.angle_beta   90.00
_cell.angle_gamma   90.00
#
_symmetry.space_group_name_H-M   'P 1'
#
loop_
_entity.id
_entity.type
_entity.pdbx_description
1 polymer ?
#
loop_
_entity_poly.entity_id
_entity_poly.type
_entity_poly.pdbx_seq_one_letter_code
_entity_poly.pdbx_strand_id
1 'polypeptide(L)'
;MECRARIQLECQATLVQAQIDLLDANLAMHRLAQKRARRRRQRRWWIRAWLGPEWRRQFGLYDQRVFINIMRMPPEMFDEILARVDPRITKQRNNYRLPI
;
A
#
# COMPACT_ATOMS: atom_id res chain seq x y z
N MET A 1 -60.61 -7.24 -18.02
CA MET A 1 -59.51 -8.23 -18.10
C MET A 1 -58.13 -7.58 -18.15
N GLU A 2 -57.97 -6.39 -18.73
CA GLU A 2 -56.65 -5.76 -18.94
C GLU A 2 -55.94 -5.25 -17.67
N CYS A 3 -56.67 -4.82 -16.63
CA CYS A 3 -56.05 -4.33 -15.39
C CYS A 3 -55.20 -5.38 -14.68
N ARG A 4 -55.61 -6.66 -14.70
CA ARG A 4 -54.89 -7.73 -14.00
C ARG A 4 -53.55 -8.05 -14.65
N ALA A 5 -53.50 -8.07 -15.98
CA ALA A 5 -52.26 -8.29 -16.73
C ALA A 5 -51.28 -7.14 -16.54
N ARG A 6 -51.79 -5.89 -16.50
CA ARG A 6 -50.97 -4.70 -16.27
C ARG A 6 -50.36 -4.66 -14.87
N ILE A 7 -51.16 -4.96 -13.83
CA ILE A 7 -50.65 -5.07 -12.45
C ILE A 7 -49.60 -6.17 -12.35
N GLN A 8 -49.82 -7.31 -13.01
CA GLN A 8 -48.86 -8.42 -13.01
C GLN A 8 -47.53 -8.04 -13.67
N LEU A 9 -47.56 -7.29 -14.79
CA LEU A 9 -46.37 -6.76 -15.44
C LEU A 9 -45.63 -5.75 -14.56
N GLU A 10 -46.34 -4.83 -13.91
CA GLU A 10 -45.76 -3.85 -12.98
C GLU A 10 -45.11 -4.54 -11.76
N CYS A 11 -45.74 -5.59 -11.21
CA CYS A 11 -45.15 -6.41 -10.15
C CYS A 11 -43.90 -7.17 -10.63
N GLN A 12 -43.89 -7.71 -11.84
CA GLN A 12 -42.70 -8.38 -12.38
C GLN A 12 -41.56 -7.41 -12.63
N ALA A 13 -41.85 -6.22 -13.16
CA ALA A 13 -40.85 -5.19 -13.40
C ALA A 13 -40.18 -4.71 -12.10
N THR A 14 -40.97 -4.50 -11.04
CA THR A 14 -40.43 -4.09 -9.73
C THR A 14 -39.56 -5.18 -9.09
N LEU A 15 -39.94 -6.45 -9.24
CA LEU A 15 -39.13 -7.58 -8.75
C LEU A 15 -37.78 -7.68 -9.49
N VAL A 16 -37.78 -7.51 -10.81
CA VAL A 16 -36.53 -7.51 -11.61
C VAL A 16 -35.65 -6.32 -11.24
N GLN A 17 -36.23 -5.13 -11.05
CA GLN A 17 -35.49 -3.95 -10.62
C GLN A 17 -34.82 -4.18 -9.26
N ALA A 18 -35.56 -4.74 -8.29
CA ALA A 18 -35.02 -5.05 -6.98
C ALA A 18 -33.87 -6.07 -7.04
N GLN A 19 -33.93 -7.05 -7.97
CA GLN A 19 -32.83 -8.00 -8.18
C GLN A 19 -31.57 -7.31 -8.75
N ILE A 20 -31.74 -6.38 -9.69
CA ILE A 20 -30.63 -5.59 -10.26
C ILE A 20 -29.98 -4.74 -9.16
N ASP A 21 -30.79 -4.04 -8.36
CA ASP A 21 -30.29 -3.19 -7.28
C ASP A 21 -29.47 -3.99 -6.25
N LEU A 22 -29.91 -5.22 -5.95
CA LEU A 22 -29.21 -6.12 -5.02
C LEU A 22 -27.88 -6.63 -5.60
N LEU A 23 -27.84 -6.92 -6.90
CA LEU A 23 -26.60 -7.26 -7.60
C LEU A 23 -25.61 -6.09 -7.62
N ASP A 24 -26.08 -4.88 -7.87
CA ASP A 24 -25.24 -3.68 -7.85
C ASP A 24 -24.67 -3.38 -6.47
N ALA A 25 -25.48 -3.55 -5.41
CA ALA A 25 -25.02 -3.45 -4.04
C ALA A 25 -23.92 -4.49 -3.72
N ASN A 26 -24.10 -5.74 -4.15
CA ASN A 26 -23.10 -6.79 -3.98
C ASN A 26 -21.79 -6.47 -4.72
N LEU A 27 -21.88 -6.01 -5.97
CA LEU A 27 -20.71 -5.60 -6.75
C LEU A 27 -19.98 -4.43 -6.10
N ALA A 28 -20.71 -3.43 -5.58
CA ALA A 28 -20.13 -2.31 -4.84
C ALA A 28 -19.40 -2.80 -3.57
N MET A 29 -20.01 -3.72 -2.82
CA MET A 29 -19.40 -4.32 -1.64
C MET A 29 -18.12 -5.10 -1.96
N HIS A 30 -18.11 -5.90 -3.03
CA HIS A 30 -16.91 -6.59 -3.49
C HIS A 30 -15.79 -5.63 -3.89
N ARG A 31 -16.12 -4.56 -4.63
CA ARG A 31 -15.15 -3.51 -5.00
C ARG A 31 -14.57 -2.81 -3.78
N LEU A 32 -15.39 -2.51 -2.77
CA LEU A 32 -14.94 -1.94 -1.50
C LEU A 32 -14.03 -2.90 -0.73
N ALA A 33 -14.38 -4.18 -0.66
CA ALA A 33 -13.56 -5.22 -0.03
C ALA A 33 -12.19 -5.36 -0.71
N GLN A 34 -12.14 -5.37 -2.05
CA GLN A 34 -10.89 -5.39 -2.82
C GLN A 34 -10.04 -4.15 -2.55
N LYS A 35 -10.63 -2.95 -2.54
CA LYS A 35 -9.91 -1.70 -2.19
C LYS A 35 -9.34 -1.77 -0.77
N ARG A 36 -10.11 -2.25 0.20
CA ARG A 36 -9.65 -2.44 1.60
C ARG A 36 -8.51 -3.45 1.68
N ALA A 37 -8.62 -4.59 0.99
CA ALA A 37 -7.56 -5.61 0.94
C ALA A 37 -6.27 -5.05 0.33
N ARG A 38 -6.35 -4.28 -0.76
CA ARG A 38 -5.19 -3.62 -1.38
C ARG A 38 -4.54 -2.61 -0.44
N ARG A 39 -5.31 -1.77 0.23
CA ARG A 39 -4.81 -0.80 1.23
C ARG A 39 -4.12 -1.51 2.40
N ARG A 40 -4.71 -2.61 2.91
CA ARG A 40 -4.10 -3.44 3.96
C ARG A 40 -2.77 -4.03 3.51
N ARG A 41 -2.67 -4.54 2.27
CA ARG A 41 -1.40 -5.04 1.69
C ARG A 41 -0.35 -3.94 1.58
N GLN A 42 -0.72 -2.73 1.17
CA GLN A 42 0.21 -1.60 1.07
C GLN A 42 0.76 -1.16 2.44
N ARG A 43 -0.06 -1.18 3.49
CA ARG A 43 0.34 -0.81 4.86
C ARG A 43 1.07 -1.91 5.63
N ARG A 44 1.10 -3.14 5.11
CA ARG A 44 1.71 -4.30 5.79
C ARG A 44 3.23 -4.30 5.71
N TRP A 45 3.81 -3.57 4.77
CA TRP A 45 5.25 -3.56 4.54
C TRP A 45 5.80 -2.15 4.79
N TRP A 46 6.50 -1.98 5.92
CA TRP A 46 7.27 -0.77 6.21
C TRP A 46 8.45 -0.58 5.24
N ILE A 47 8.85 -1.66 4.58
CA ILE A 47 9.89 -1.71 3.55
C ILE A 47 9.21 -2.12 2.24
N ARG A 48 9.38 -1.36 1.15
CA ARG A 48 8.77 -1.72 -0.15
C ARG A 48 9.27 -3.12 -0.57
N ALA A 49 8.42 -3.96 -1.17
CA ALA A 49 8.77 -5.35 -1.47
C ALA A 49 10.03 -5.52 -2.36
N TRP A 50 10.35 -4.53 -3.19
CA TRP A 50 11.55 -4.50 -4.03
C TRP A 50 12.82 -4.09 -3.26
N LEU A 51 12.72 -3.58 -2.02
CA LEU A 51 13.86 -3.28 -1.13
C LEU A 51 14.26 -4.49 -0.25
N GLY A 52 13.97 -5.71 -0.74
CA GLY A 52 14.28 -6.96 -0.06
C GLY A 52 15.76 -7.35 -0.07
N PRO A 53 16.13 -8.47 0.58
CA PRO A 53 17.51 -8.97 0.64
C PRO A 53 18.12 -9.25 -0.74
N GLU A 54 17.32 -9.77 -1.68
CA GLU A 54 17.73 -10.00 -3.08
C GLU A 54 18.18 -8.71 -3.78
N TRP A 55 17.47 -7.60 -3.58
CA TRP A 55 17.78 -6.33 -4.23
C TRP A 55 19.07 -5.70 -3.70
N ARG A 56 19.28 -5.80 -2.37
CA ARG A 56 20.55 -5.40 -1.73
C ARG A 56 21.73 -6.23 -2.21
N ARG A 57 21.52 -7.51 -2.54
CA ARG A 57 22.56 -8.37 -3.12
C ARG A 57 22.90 -8.00 -4.56
N GLN A 58 21.93 -7.58 -5.37
CA GLN A 58 22.16 -7.22 -6.78
C GLN A 58 22.72 -5.80 -6.99
N PHE A 59 22.26 -4.80 -6.21
CA PHE A 59 22.60 -3.39 -6.44
C PHE A 59 23.49 -2.78 -5.36
N GLY A 60 23.90 -3.56 -4.36
CA GLY A 60 24.64 -3.06 -3.20
C GLY A 60 23.76 -2.31 -2.19
N LEU A 61 24.39 -1.47 -1.34
CA LEU A 61 23.66 -0.72 -0.31
C LEU A 61 22.68 0.30 -0.88
N TYR A 62 22.97 0.90 -2.05
CA TYR A 62 22.15 1.95 -2.64
C TYR A 62 22.13 1.86 -4.17
N ASP A 63 20.93 1.86 -4.75
CA ASP A 63 20.72 2.15 -6.16
C ASP A 63 20.88 3.68 -6.36
N GLN A 64 21.86 4.10 -7.16
CA GLN A 64 22.22 5.51 -7.38
C GLN A 64 21.01 6.36 -7.80
N ARG A 65 20.10 5.83 -8.62
CA ARG A 65 18.93 6.57 -9.12
C ARG A 65 17.92 6.83 -8.00
N VAL A 66 17.71 5.83 -7.15
CA VAL A 66 16.82 5.92 -6.01
C VAL A 66 17.43 6.83 -4.94
N PHE A 67 18.73 6.70 -4.71
CA PHE A 67 19.48 7.49 -3.74
C PHE A 67 19.40 8.98 -4.04
N ILE A 68 19.68 9.38 -5.29
CA ILE A 68 19.58 10.78 -5.73
C ILE A 68 18.15 11.30 -5.59
N ASN A 69 17.14 10.48 -5.88
CA ASN A 69 15.75 10.92 -5.76
C ASN A 69 15.32 11.14 -4.30
N ILE A 70 15.79 10.31 -3.37
CA ILE A 70 15.46 10.40 -1.94
C ILE A 70 16.27 11.49 -1.26
N MET A 71 17.59 11.41 -1.37
CA MET A 71 18.51 12.31 -0.67
C MET A 71 18.70 13.65 -1.37
N ARG A 72 18.22 13.78 -2.63
CA ARG A 72 18.40 14.96 -3.49
C ARG A 72 19.87 15.35 -3.68
N MET A 73 20.75 14.36 -3.55
CA MET A 73 22.19 14.50 -3.68
C MET A 73 22.83 13.19 -4.18
N PRO A 74 23.99 13.27 -4.84
CA PRO A 74 24.72 12.09 -5.25
C PRO A 74 25.33 11.35 -4.04
N PRO A 75 25.59 10.03 -4.17
CA PRO A 75 26.15 9.22 -3.08
C PRO A 75 27.51 9.73 -2.57
N GLU A 76 28.38 10.22 -3.46
CA GLU A 76 29.71 10.68 -3.06
C GLU A 76 29.62 11.86 -2.08
N MET A 77 28.69 12.78 -2.33
CA MET A 77 28.45 13.94 -1.46
C MET A 77 27.87 13.53 -0.10
N PHE A 78 27.14 12.42 -0.02
CA PHE A 78 26.64 11.88 1.24
C PHE A 78 27.77 11.30 2.08
N ASP A 79 28.70 10.57 1.47
CA ASP A 79 29.85 10.00 2.16
C ASP A 79 30.75 11.09 2.75
N GLU A 80 30.92 12.22 2.04
CA GLU A 80 31.65 13.38 2.57
C GLU A 80 30.97 14.01 3.79
N ILE A 81 29.64 14.20 3.73
CA ILE A 81 28.87 14.71 4.86
C ILE A 81 28.94 13.73 6.03
N LEU A 82 28.83 12.44 5.75
CA LEU A 82 28.95 11.39 6.76
C LEU A 82 30.32 11.45 7.42
N ALA A 83 31.41 11.49 6.66
CA ALA A 83 32.77 11.59 7.20
C ALA A 83 32.99 12.84 8.07
N ARG A 84 32.31 13.95 7.75
CA ARG A 84 32.38 15.19 8.52
C ARG A 84 31.53 15.17 9.80
N VAL A 85 30.41 14.46 9.77
CA VAL A 85 29.43 14.42 10.86
C VAL A 85 29.70 13.25 11.81
N ASP A 86 30.23 12.13 11.31
CA ASP A 86 30.60 10.93 12.08
C ASP A 86 31.44 11.23 13.33
N PRO A 87 32.52 12.04 13.28
CA PRO A 87 33.29 12.38 14.48
C PRO A 87 32.52 13.26 15.49
N ARG A 88 31.38 13.83 15.09
CA ARG A 88 30.50 14.64 15.95
C ARG A 88 29.30 13.82 16.47
N ILE A 89 29.03 12.66 15.89
CA ILE A 89 27.99 11.74 16.36
C ILE A 89 28.58 10.89 17.47
N THR A 90 28.50 11.39 18.70
CA THR A 90 28.84 10.58 19.86
C THR A 90 27.68 9.63 20.14
N LYS A 91 27.90 8.32 20.00
CA LYS A 91 26.92 7.32 20.42
C LYS A 91 26.72 7.42 21.93
N GLN A 92 25.53 7.81 22.36
CA GLN A 92 25.18 7.74 23.77
C GLN A 92 25.25 6.27 24.21
N ARG A 93 25.96 6.01 25.31
CA ARG A 93 26.12 4.66 25.86
C ARG A 93 24.85 4.32 26.64
N ASN A 94 23.86 3.79 25.94
CA ASN A 94 22.59 3.40 26.55
C ASN A 94 22.76 1.98 27.12
N ASN A 95 22.28 1.74 28.35
CA ASN A 95 22.50 0.49 29.10
C ASN A 95 21.69 -0.73 28.59
N TYR A 96 21.33 -0.77 27.31
CA TYR A 96 20.47 -1.81 26.70
C TYR A 96 21.24 -3.06 26.23
N ARG A 97 22.40 -3.35 26.81
CA ARG A 97 23.20 -4.57 26.52
C ARG A 97 23.70 -5.24 27.79
N LEU A 98 22.82 -5.43 28.77
CA LEU A 98 23.02 -6.51 29.72
C LEU A 98 22.58 -7.82 29.02
N PRO A 99 23.39 -8.89 29.02
CA PRO A 99 22.92 -10.20 28.56
C PRO A 99 21.75 -10.64 29.46
N ILE A 100 20.69 -11.16 28.84
CA ILE A 100 19.55 -11.80 29.51
C ILE A 100 20.02 -13.07 30.18
#